data_AF-A0A354HVV6-F1
#
_entry.id   AF-A0A354HVV6-F1
#
_cell.length_a   1.000
_cell.length_b   1.000
_cell.length_c   1.000
_cell.angle_alpha   90.00
_cell.angle_beta   90.00
_cell.angle_gamma   90.00
#
_symmetry.space_group_name_H-M   'P 1'
#
loop_
_entity.id
_entity.type
_entity.pdbx_description
1 polymer ?
#
loop_
_entity_poly.entity_id
_entity_poly.type
_entity_poly.pdbx_seq_one_letter_code
_entity_poly.pdbx_strand_id
1 'polypeptide(L)' 'PAVPATMPAGDTTLIAQWQVNQYTITFDSDGGSAVDSVTQDYGTAVTVPAVPTKVGYTFKGWDPAVPATMP' A
#
# COMPACT_ATOMS: atom_id res chain seq x y z
N PRO A 1 7.58 19.68 13.84
CA PRO A 1 8.06 20.50 14.99
C PRO A 1 9.59 20.52 15.04
N ALA A 2 10.21 21.70 15.11
CA ALA A 2 11.66 21.82 15.20
C ALA A 2 12.14 21.40 16.60
N VAL A 3 13.15 20.52 16.66
CA VAL A 3 13.76 20.12 17.92
C VAL A 3 14.60 21.30 18.44
N PRO A 4 14.45 21.76 19.70
CA PRO A 4 15.22 22.87 20.23
C PRO A 4 16.72 22.52 20.27
N ALA A 5 17.57 23.39 19.73
CA ALA A 5 19.03 23.21 19.75
C ALA A 5 19.67 23.47 21.13
N THR A 6 18.91 24.07 22.05
CA THR A 6 19.31 24.32 23.45
C THR A 6 18.21 23.84 24.38
N MET A 7 18.59 23.13 25.45
CA MET A 7 17.64 22.54 26.41
C MET A 7 16.92 23.67 27.19
N PRO A 8 15.57 23.76 27.13
CA PRO A 8 14.84 24.78 27.86
C PRO A 8 14.79 24.46 29.36
N ALA A 9 14.74 25.49 30.21
CA ALA A 9 14.64 25.36 31.67
C ALA A 9 13.23 24.96 32.18
N GLY A 10 12.38 24.41 31.31
CA GLY A 10 10.99 24.04 31.61
C GLY A 10 10.48 22.91 30.72
N ASP A 11 9.40 22.26 31.16
CA ASP A 11 8.86 21.07 30.50
C ASP A 11 8.33 21.38 29.10
N THR A 12 8.80 20.64 28.09
CA THR A 12 8.35 20.76 26.70
C THR A 12 7.65 19.47 26.29
N THR A 13 6.38 19.56 25.88
CA THR A 13 5.64 18.42 25.33
C THR A 13 5.77 18.42 23.81
N LEU A 14 6.53 17.45 23.27
CA LEU A 14 6.56 17.20 21.82
C LEU A 14 5.56 16.10 21.48
N ILE A 15 4.67 16.38 20.52
CA ILE A 15 3.76 15.40 19.97
C ILE A 15 4.37 14.91 18.65
N ALA A 16 4.68 13.62 18.59
CA ALA A 16 5.05 12.97 17.34
C ALA A 16 3.81 12.85 16.45
N GLN A 17 3.91 13.34 15.22
CA GLN A 17 2.90 13.14 14.19
C GLN A 17 3.38 12.04 13.25
N TRP A 18 2.63 10.96 13.19
CA TRP A 18 2.87 9.86 12.26
C TRP A 18 1.90 10.01 11.10
N GLN A 19 2.42 10.00 9.88
CA GLN A 19 1.60 9.85 8.68
C GLN A 19 1.76 8.41 8.19
N VAL A 20 0.64 7.74 7.94
CA VAL A 20 0.67 6.37 7.41
C VAL A 20 1.21 6.42 5.98
N ASN A 21 2.13 5.51 5.65
CA ASN A 21 2.60 5.37 4.28
C ASN A 21 1.51 4.70 3.46
N GLN A 22 1.33 5.13 2.22
CA GLN A 22 0.33 4.56 1.32
C GLN A 22 1.02 3.90 0.14
N TYR A 23 0.59 2.70 -0.21
CA TYR A 23 1.17 1.89 -1.28
C TYR A 23 0.13 1.61 -2.34
N THR A 24 0.59 1.56 -3.60
CA THR A 24 -0.25 1.27 -4.76
C THR A 24 0.25 0.00 -5.42
N ILE A 25 -0.63 -1.00 -5.50
CA ILE A 25 -0.40 -2.23 -6.26
C ILE A 25 -1.06 -2.07 -7.62
N THR A 26 -0.24 -2.13 -8.67
CA THR A 26 -0.70 -2.13 -10.07
C THR A 26 -0.73 -3.56 -10.61
N PHE A 27 -1.81 -3.92 -11.27
CA PHE A 27 -2.01 -5.25 -11.83
C PHE A 27 -1.86 -5.21 -13.33
N ASP A 28 -0.92 -6.00 -13.86
CA ASP A 28 -0.75 -6.20 -15.29
C ASP A 28 -1.35 -7.55 -15.69
N SER A 29 -2.41 -7.51 -16.50
CA SER A 29 -3.12 -8.69 -16.98
C SER A 29 -2.58 -9.24 -18.31
N ASP A 30 -1.44 -8.76 -18.79
CA ASP A 30 -0.76 -9.22 -20.02
C ASP A 30 -1.71 -9.24 -21.24
N GLY A 31 -2.42 -8.13 -21.44
CA GLY A 31 -3.41 -8.00 -22.53
C GLY A 31 -4.74 -8.75 -22.29
N GLY A 32 -5.01 -9.16 -21.05
CA GLY A 32 -6.35 -9.55 -20.61
C GLY A 32 -7.27 -8.36 -20.35
N SER A 33 -8.36 -8.57 -19.62
CA SER A 33 -9.21 -7.47 -19.13
C SER A 33 -8.43 -6.56 -18.19
N ALA A 34 -8.75 -5.26 -18.20
CA ALA A 34 -8.17 -4.30 -17.28
C ALA A 34 -8.50 -4.67 -15.82
N VAL A 35 -7.50 -4.50 -14.94
CA VAL A 35 -7.63 -4.74 -13.49
C VAL A 35 -7.27 -3.45 -12.79
N ASP A 36 -8.16 -2.99 -11.91
CA ASP A 36 -7.96 -1.75 -11.18
C ASP A 36 -6.78 -1.85 -10.21
N SER A 37 -5.99 -0.79 -10.11
CA SER A 37 -4.92 -0.70 -9.11
C SER A 37 -5.52 -0.53 -7.71
N VAL A 38 -4.89 -1.16 -6.72
CA VAL A 38 -5.32 -1.08 -5.33
C VAL A 38 -4.36 -0.18 -4.57
N THR A 39 -4.88 0.94 -4.07
CA THR A 39 -4.15 1.87 -3.20
C THR A 39 -4.65 1.70 -1.76
N GLN A 40 -3.73 1.40 -0.84
CA GLN A 40 -4.06 1.14 0.57
C GLN A 40 -2.92 1.57 1.49
N ASP A 41 -3.27 1.75 2.77
CA ASP A 41 -2.36 2.19 3.81
C ASP A 41 -1.43 1.05 4.27
N TYR A 42 -0.26 1.41 4.77
CA TYR A 42 0.72 0.49 5.36
C TYR A 42 0.03 -0.40 6.41
N GLY A 43 0.19 -1.72 6.27
CA GLY A 43 -0.36 -2.70 7.21
C GLY A 43 -1.86 -2.97 7.11
N THR A 44 -2.59 -2.38 6.16
CA THR A 44 -3.99 -2.76 5.91
C THR A 44 -4.09 -3.99 5.01
N ALA A 45 -5.23 -4.69 5.11
CA ALA A 45 -5.47 -5.93 4.37
C ALA A 45 -5.75 -5.63 2.88
N VAL A 46 -4.92 -6.17 1.99
CA VAL A 46 -5.04 -5.94 0.55
C VAL A 46 -6.26 -6.68 0.02
N THR A 47 -7.20 -5.94 -0.57
CA THR A 47 -8.31 -6.54 -1.30
C THR A 47 -7.82 -6.95 -2.69
N VAL A 48 -7.77 -8.25 -2.95
CA VAL A 48 -7.41 -8.77 -4.28
C VAL A 48 -8.45 -8.29 -5.29
N PRO A 49 -8.06 -7.67 -6.41
CA PRO A 49 -9.00 -7.19 -7.41
C PRO A 49 -9.63 -8.36 -8.19
N ALA A 50 -10.66 -8.04 -8.98
CA ALA A 50 -11.34 -9.02 -9.80
C ALA A 50 -10.36 -9.74 -10.74
N VAL A 51 -10.61 -11.04 -10.92
CA VAL A 51 -9.77 -11.92 -11.72
C VAL A 51 -9.82 -11.50 -13.18
N PRO A 52 -8.69 -11.23 -13.86
CA PRO A 52 -8.74 -10.86 -15.27
C PRO A 52 -9.12 -12.07 -16.11
N THR A 53 -9.91 -11.81 -17.16
CA THR A 53 -10.25 -12.80 -18.17
C THR A 53 -9.45 -12.52 -19.44
N LYS A 54 -8.78 -13.54 -19.97
CA LYS A 54 -8.08 -13.48 -21.26
C LYS A 54 -8.63 -14.60 -22.15
N VAL A 55 -9.15 -14.24 -23.33
CA VAL A 55 -9.79 -15.20 -24.24
C VAL A 55 -8.79 -16.28 -24.65
N GLY A 56 -9.16 -17.55 -24.45
CA GLY A 56 -8.28 -18.70 -24.74
C GLY A 56 -7.29 -19.06 -23.62
N TYR A 57 -7.31 -18.34 -22.49
CA TYR A 57 -6.45 -18.60 -21.33
C TYR A 57 -7.28 -18.75 -20.05
N THR A 58 -6.77 -19.54 -19.10
CA THR A 58 -7.36 -19.64 -17.75
C THR A 58 -6.45 -18.92 -16.77
N PHE A 59 -7.00 -17.97 -16.01
CA PHE A 59 -6.24 -17.29 -14.97
C PHE A 59 -5.84 -18.27 -13.87
N LYS A 60 -4.53 -18.37 -13.60
CA LYS A 60 -3.99 -19.29 -12.59
C LYS A 60 -3.69 -18.59 -11.26
N GLY A 61 -3.37 -17.31 -11.29
CA GLY A 61 -2.95 -16.54 -10.12
C GLY A 61 -2.10 -15.33 -10.50
N TRP A 62 -1.89 -14.46 -9.53
CA TRP A 62 -0.94 -13.35 -9.61
C TRP A 62 0.46 -13.84 -9.19
N ASP A 63 1.50 -13.38 -9.88
CA ASP A 63 2.90 -13.68 -9.56
C ASP A 63 3.73 -12.38 -9.58
N PRO A 64 4.36 -11.97 -8.45
CA PRO A 64 4.27 -12.58 -7.13
C PRO A 64 2.84 -12.55 -6.57
N ALA A 65 2.51 -13.53 -5.73
CA ALA A 65 1.20 -13.61 -5.09
C ALA A 65 0.87 -12.30 -4.38
N VAL A 66 -0.39 -11.86 -4.50
CA VAL A 66 -0.84 -10.63 -3.84
C VAL A 66 -0.63 -10.80 -2.33
N PRO A 67 0.17 -9.91 -1.70
CA PRO A 67 0.39 -10.01 -0.27
C PRO A 67 -0.93 -9.76 0.47
N ALA A 68 -1.17 -10.49 1.56
CA ALA A 68 -2.39 -10.32 2.35
C ALA A 68 -2.44 -8.95 3.05
N THR A 69 -1.27 -8.34 3.27
CA THR A 69 -1.11 -7.05 3.96
C THR A 69 -0.17 -6.15 3.17
N MET A 70 -0.50 -4.86 3.10
CA MET A 70 0.42 -3.87 2.54
C MET A 70 1.72 -3.83 3.35
N PRO A 71 2.88 -3.75 2.67
CA PRO A 71 4.19 -3.81 3.29
C PRO A 71 4.43 -2.66 4.24
#